data_AF-A0A3D4R7A6-F1
#
_entry.id   AF-A0A3D4R7A6-F1
#
_cell.length_a   1.000
_cell.length_b   1.000
_cell.length_c   1.000
_cell.angle_alpha   90.00
_cell.angle_beta   90.00
_cell.angle_gamma   90.00
#
_symmetry.space_group_name_H-M   'P 1'
#
loop_
_entity.id
_entity.type
_entity.pdbx_description
1 polymer ?
#
loop_
_entity_poly.entity_id
_entity_poly.type
_entity_poly.pdbx_seq_one_letter_code
_entity_poly.pdbx_strand_id
1 'polypeptide(L)'
;MQKLRMVVLAVLLMMTFCLPASAQQGATCQDLLIKSEVETAVSLLAAIHARHQKGKMTLEAAKALGANLLRELRFGSDGYFWADTTEGVNVVLYGRKDTEGRNRIKDKDAQGVFYVKEFLAKGTAGGGYVE
;
A
#
# COMPACT_ATOMS: atom_id res chain seq x y z
N MET A 1 -1.79 59.93 24.17
CA MET A 1 -1.11 58.86 23.39
C MET A 1 -1.42 57.45 23.94
N GLN A 2 -2.68 57.14 24.32
CA GLN A 2 -3.04 55.89 24.99
C GLN A 2 -4.00 54.99 24.17
N LYS A 3 -4.58 55.51 23.09
CA LYS A 3 -5.49 54.75 22.20
C LYS A 3 -4.79 54.01 21.06
N LEU A 4 -3.50 54.28 20.82
CA LEU A 4 -2.74 53.66 19.72
C LEU A 4 -2.10 52.30 20.10
N ARG A 5 -1.89 52.04 21.41
CA ARG A 5 -1.27 50.78 21.88
C ARG A 5 -2.23 49.59 21.91
N MET A 6 -3.54 49.83 22.01
CA MET A 6 -4.54 48.77 22.12
C MET A 6 -4.90 48.14 20.76
N VAL A 7 -4.75 48.91 19.67
CA VAL A 7 -5.03 48.43 18.30
C VAL A 7 -3.93 47.51 17.79
N VAL A 8 -2.67 47.72 18.22
CA VAL A 8 -1.54 46.85 17.84
C VAL A 8 -1.59 45.48 18.54
N LEU A 9 -2.19 45.40 19.73
CA LEU A 9 -2.29 44.14 20.49
C LEU A 9 -3.43 43.23 19.97
N ALA A 10 -4.48 43.79 19.37
CA ALA A 10 -5.59 43.01 18.83
C ALA A 10 -5.29 42.36 17.47
N VAL A 11 -4.43 42.98 16.65
CA VAL A 11 -4.05 42.43 15.33
C VAL A 11 -3.04 41.29 15.46
N LEU A 12 -2.26 41.24 16.54
CA LEU A 12 -1.31 40.15 16.80
C LEU A 12 -1.99 38.82 17.16
N LEU A 13 -3.30 38.82 17.47
CA LEU A 13 -4.05 37.63 17.86
C LEU A 13 -4.61 36.81 16.66
N MET A 14 -4.48 37.31 15.42
CA MET A 14 -4.94 36.58 14.22
C MET A 14 -3.84 35.78 13.49
N MET A 15 -2.58 35.83 13.93
CA MET A 15 -1.48 35.09 13.29
C MET A 15 -1.02 33.82 14.03
N THR A 16 -1.62 33.47 15.18
CA THR A 16 -1.27 32.25 15.92
C THR A 16 -2.42 31.24 15.99
N PHE A 17 -3.13 31.10 14.88
CA PHE A 17 -3.89 29.87 14.59
C PHE A 17 -3.56 29.34 13.19
N CYS A 18 -2.28 29.40 12.82
CA CYS A 18 -1.75 28.36 11.95
C CYS A 18 -1.49 27.17 12.87
N LEU A 19 -2.54 26.36 13.09
CA LEU A 19 -2.34 24.96 13.42
C LEU A 19 -1.22 24.48 12.50
N PRO A 20 -0.14 23.91 13.04
CA PRO A 20 0.94 23.53 12.16
C PRO A 20 0.35 22.50 11.21
N ALA A 21 0.50 22.75 9.90
CA ALA A 21 0.12 21.82 8.84
C ALA A 21 0.88 20.48 8.93
N SER A 22 1.57 20.22 10.03
CA SER A 22 2.23 18.97 10.40
C SER A 22 1.30 17.95 11.06
N ALA A 23 0.00 18.25 11.24
CA ALA A 23 -0.98 17.27 11.73
C ALA A 23 -1.93 16.73 10.65
N GLN A 24 -1.79 17.17 9.39
CA GLN A 24 -2.53 16.58 8.28
C GLN A 24 -1.65 15.57 7.53
N GLN A 25 -1.06 14.62 8.26
CA GLN A 25 -0.69 13.33 7.69
C GLN A 25 -1.98 12.47 7.59
N GLY A 26 -2.95 12.98 6.84
CA GLY A 26 -4.13 12.23 6.44
C GLY A 26 -3.80 11.44 5.19
N ALA A 27 -4.30 10.20 5.09
CA ALA A 27 -4.22 9.43 3.86
C ALA A 27 -4.70 10.29 2.68
N THR A 28 -3.88 10.39 1.63
CA THR A 28 -4.26 11.11 0.42
C THR A 28 -5.43 10.41 -0.27
N CYS A 29 -6.15 11.08 -1.17
CA CYS A 29 -7.17 10.41 -1.98
C CYS A 29 -6.58 9.23 -2.78
N GLN A 30 -5.30 9.33 -3.17
CA GLN A 30 -4.55 8.26 -3.83
C GLN A 30 -4.32 7.08 -2.88
N ASP A 31 -3.90 7.35 -1.64
CA ASP A 31 -3.71 6.32 -0.61
C ASP A 31 -5.02 5.58 -0.33
N LEU A 32 -6.12 6.31 -0.17
CA LEU A 32 -7.45 5.71 0.04
C LEU A 32 -7.87 4.81 -1.12
N LEU A 33 -7.60 5.22 -2.36
CA LEU A 33 -7.83 4.38 -3.54
C LEU A 33 -6.97 3.11 -3.47
N ILE A 34 -5.65 3.24 -3.30
CA ILE A 34 -4.72 2.09 -3.23
C ILE A 34 -5.16 1.12 -2.14
N LYS A 35 -5.50 1.62 -0.95
CA LYS A 35 -6.00 0.78 0.15
C LYS A 35 -7.26 0.01 -0.24
N SER A 36 -8.26 0.68 -0.80
CA SER A 36 -9.52 0.06 -1.21
C SER A 36 -9.30 -1.02 -2.29
N GLU A 37 -8.40 -0.78 -3.22
CA GLU A 37 -8.04 -1.74 -4.28
C GLU A 37 -7.29 -2.95 -3.72
N VAL A 38 -6.36 -2.75 -2.78
CA VAL A 38 -5.68 -3.84 -2.06
C VAL A 38 -6.68 -4.67 -1.24
N GLU A 39 -7.59 -4.03 -0.51
CA GLU A 39 -8.64 -4.71 0.27
C GLU A 39 -9.58 -5.54 -0.63
N THR A 40 -9.88 -5.03 -1.83
CA THR A 40 -10.66 -5.75 -2.85
C THR A 40 -9.91 -7.00 -3.34
N ALA A 41 -8.62 -6.86 -3.66
CA ALA A 41 -7.78 -7.98 -4.07
C ALA A 41 -7.64 -9.05 -2.96
N VAL A 42 -7.47 -8.63 -1.70
CA VAL A 42 -7.43 -9.54 -0.54
C VAL A 42 -8.76 -10.29 -0.39
N SER A 43 -9.89 -9.59 -0.55
CA SER A 43 -11.22 -10.21 -0.48
C SER A 43 -11.44 -11.27 -1.57
N LEU A 44 -10.96 -11.01 -2.78
CA LEU A 44 -10.95 -12.00 -3.87
C LEU A 44 -10.15 -13.25 -3.49
N LEU A 45 -8.92 -13.07 -2.99
CA LEU A 45 -8.06 -14.19 -2.58
C LEU A 45 -8.68 -14.97 -1.42
N ALA A 46 -9.31 -14.29 -0.45
CA ALA A 46 -10.01 -14.93 0.65
C ALA A 46 -11.18 -15.79 0.17
N ALA A 47 -11.96 -15.33 -0.81
CA ALA A 47 -13.04 -16.11 -1.41
C ALA A 47 -12.51 -17.38 -2.11
N ILE A 48 -11.38 -17.29 -2.81
CA ILE A 48 -10.72 -18.45 -3.44
C ILE A 48 -10.21 -19.42 -2.37
N HIS A 49 -9.55 -18.92 -1.33
CA HIS A 49 -9.07 -19.72 -0.22
C HIS A 49 -10.22 -20.44 0.51
N ALA A 50 -11.36 -19.78 0.72
CA ALA A 50 -12.54 -20.40 1.31
C ALA A 50 -13.10 -21.55 0.46
N ARG A 51 -12.97 -21.52 -0.87
CA ARG A 51 -13.34 -22.65 -1.73
C ARG A 51 -12.40 -23.83 -1.52
N HIS A 52 -11.11 -23.57 -1.36
CA HIS A 52 -10.14 -24.59 -0.99
C HIS A 52 -10.45 -25.23 0.37
N GLN A 53 -10.70 -24.42 1.41
CA GLN A 53 -11.06 -24.92 2.74
C GLN A 53 -12.31 -25.82 2.74
N LYS A 54 -13.25 -25.57 1.81
CA LYS A 54 -14.45 -26.39 1.60
C LYS A 54 -14.21 -27.64 0.73
N GLY A 55 -12.97 -27.96 0.40
CA GLY A 55 -12.59 -29.10 -0.45
C GLY A 55 -13.00 -28.97 -1.92
N LYS A 56 -13.41 -27.78 -2.38
CA LYS A 56 -13.86 -27.56 -3.76
C LYS A 56 -12.71 -27.41 -4.76
N MET A 57 -11.48 -27.27 -4.28
CA MET A 57 -10.25 -27.21 -5.07
C MET A 57 -9.03 -27.49 -4.18
N THR A 58 -7.92 -27.94 -4.80
CA THR A 58 -6.64 -28.10 -4.11
C THR A 58 -6.03 -26.74 -3.77
N LEU A 59 -5.10 -26.71 -2.81
CA LEU A 59 -4.39 -25.48 -2.43
C LEU A 59 -3.59 -24.93 -3.63
N GLU A 60 -2.97 -25.82 -4.40
CA GLU A 60 -2.20 -25.49 -5.59
C GLU A 60 -3.07 -24.81 -6.66
N ALA A 61 -4.25 -25.38 -6.94
CA ALA A 61 -5.20 -24.79 -7.87
C ALA A 61 -5.72 -23.43 -7.38
N ALA A 62 -5.98 -23.29 -6.07
CA ALA A 62 -6.38 -22.02 -5.46
C ALA A 62 -5.30 -20.95 -5.59
N LYS A 63 -4.03 -21.29 -5.30
CA LYS A 63 -2.88 -20.39 -5.45
C LYS A 63 -2.69 -19.98 -6.91
N ALA A 64 -2.73 -20.93 -7.84
CA ALA A 64 -2.60 -20.66 -9.27
C ALA A 64 -3.71 -19.74 -9.79
N LEU A 65 -4.96 -19.99 -9.40
CA LEU A 65 -6.09 -19.14 -9.76
C LEU A 65 -5.93 -17.72 -9.18
N GLY A 66 -5.58 -17.62 -7.90
CA GLY A 66 -5.36 -16.33 -7.24
C GLY A 66 -4.24 -15.52 -7.91
N ALA A 67 -3.09 -16.15 -8.17
CA ALA A 67 -1.98 -15.51 -8.88
C ALA A 67 -2.38 -15.05 -10.28
N ASN A 68 -3.09 -15.89 -11.04
CA ASN A 68 -3.54 -15.52 -12.39
C ASN A 68 -4.50 -14.33 -12.37
N LEU A 69 -5.44 -14.28 -11.43
CA LEU A 69 -6.36 -13.16 -11.32
C LEU A 69 -5.64 -11.88 -10.91
N LEU A 70 -4.76 -11.92 -9.89
CA LEU A 70 -3.96 -10.75 -9.50
C LEU A 70 -3.13 -10.19 -10.66
N ARG A 71 -2.58 -11.06 -11.52
CA ARG A 71 -1.79 -10.65 -12.70
C ARG A 71 -2.62 -9.81 -13.68
N GLU A 72 -3.90 -10.11 -13.82
CA GLU A 72 -4.80 -9.45 -14.78
C GLU A 72 -5.53 -8.23 -14.18
N LEU A 73 -5.68 -8.14 -12.86
CA LEU A 73 -6.35 -7.01 -12.22
C LEU A 73 -5.63 -5.68 -12.46
N ARG A 74 -6.40 -4.65 -12.78
CA ARG A 74 -5.95 -3.27 -12.95
C ARG A 74 -6.85 -2.31 -12.20
N PHE A 75 -6.29 -1.18 -11.79
CA PHE A 75 -7.03 -0.08 -11.17
C PHE A 75 -6.42 1.27 -11.58
N GLY A 76 -7.22 2.34 -11.57
CA GLY A 76 -6.77 3.65 -12.05
C GLY A 76 -6.32 3.61 -13.53
N SER A 77 -5.31 4.42 -13.87
CA SER A 77 -4.73 4.42 -15.23
C SER A 77 -3.80 3.23 -15.46
N ASP A 78 -2.88 2.99 -14.52
CA ASP A 78 -1.75 2.07 -14.71
C ASP A 78 -1.51 1.16 -13.49
N GLY A 79 -2.42 1.17 -12.51
CA GLY A 79 -2.30 0.38 -11.28
C GLY A 79 -2.39 -1.12 -11.55
N TYR A 80 -1.52 -1.89 -10.93
CA TYR A 80 -1.46 -3.34 -11.02
C TYR A 80 -1.11 -3.96 -9.66
N PHE A 81 -1.28 -5.27 -9.54
CA PHE A 81 -1.02 -6.01 -8.32
C PHE A 81 0.17 -6.96 -8.48
N TRP A 82 0.81 -7.27 -7.37
CA TRP A 82 1.81 -8.31 -7.25
C TRP A 82 1.67 -9.00 -5.90
N ALA A 83 2.31 -10.15 -5.73
CA ALA A 83 2.41 -10.81 -4.43
C ALA A 83 3.77 -11.48 -4.26
N ASP A 84 4.27 -11.44 -3.03
CA ASP A 84 5.46 -12.15 -2.59
C ASP A 84 5.12 -13.09 -1.44
N THR A 85 5.91 -14.15 -1.28
CA THR A 85 5.88 -14.94 -0.04
C THR A 85 6.55 -14.16 1.09
N THR A 86 6.34 -14.61 2.33
CA THR A 86 7.00 -14.05 3.52
C THR A 86 8.51 -14.17 3.51
N GLU A 87 9.07 -15.04 2.67
CA GLU A 87 10.50 -15.23 2.45
C GLU A 87 11.05 -14.33 1.32
N GLY A 88 10.20 -13.51 0.70
CA GLY A 88 10.55 -12.59 -0.38
C GLY A 88 10.60 -13.24 -1.76
N VAL A 89 10.01 -14.42 -1.96
CA VAL A 89 9.89 -15.05 -3.28
C VAL A 89 8.70 -14.44 -4.01
N ASN A 90 8.92 -13.90 -5.21
CA ASN A 90 7.82 -13.36 -6.00
C ASN A 90 6.91 -14.47 -6.51
N VAL A 91 5.60 -14.34 -6.29
CA VAL A 91 4.59 -15.31 -6.72
C VAL A 91 3.96 -14.88 -8.04
N VAL A 92 3.69 -13.58 -8.19
CA VAL A 92 3.10 -13.00 -9.39
C VAL A 92 3.57 -11.56 -9.56
N LEU A 93 3.84 -11.16 -10.80
CA LEU A 93 4.14 -9.79 -11.17
C LEU A 93 3.67 -9.47 -12.59
N TYR A 94 2.89 -8.41 -12.73
CA TYR A 94 2.48 -7.92 -14.06
C TYR A 94 3.68 -7.42 -14.88
N GLY A 95 3.69 -7.73 -16.19
CA GLY A 95 4.64 -7.20 -17.16
C GLY A 95 6.07 -7.78 -17.09
N ARG A 96 6.42 -8.56 -16.07
CA ARG A 96 7.78 -9.11 -15.87
C ARG A 96 7.77 -10.59 -15.49
N LYS A 97 7.86 -11.46 -16.51
CA LYS A 97 7.83 -12.92 -16.36
C LYS A 97 9.12 -13.52 -15.78
N ASP A 98 10.23 -12.80 -15.87
CA ASP A 98 11.55 -13.20 -15.36
C ASP A 98 11.68 -13.07 -13.83
N THR A 99 10.66 -12.52 -13.18
CA THR A 99 10.69 -12.22 -11.75
C THR A 99 9.96 -13.25 -10.90
N GLU A 100 8.92 -13.89 -11.43
CA GLU A 100 8.14 -14.90 -10.71
C GLU A 100 9.02 -16.12 -10.35
N GLY A 101 8.92 -16.59 -9.11
CA GLY A 101 9.73 -17.68 -8.55
C GLY A 101 11.11 -17.27 -8.01
N ARG A 102 11.56 -16.02 -8.25
CA ARG A 102 12.84 -15.52 -7.76
C ARG A 102 12.70 -14.90 -6.37
N ASN A 103 13.67 -15.16 -5.50
CA ASN A 103 13.78 -14.45 -4.23
C ASN A 103 14.37 -13.04 -4.44
N ARG A 104 13.63 -12.02 -4.00
CA ARG A 104 13.92 -10.60 -4.20
C ARG A 104 14.33 -9.87 -2.93
N ILE A 105 14.55 -10.59 -1.82
CA ILE A 105 14.83 -9.98 -0.51
C ILE A 105 16.13 -9.15 -0.49
N LYS A 106 17.03 -9.39 -1.46
CA LYS A 106 18.29 -8.67 -1.65
C LYS A 106 18.23 -7.65 -2.78
N ASP A 107 17.14 -7.60 -3.54
CA ASP A 107 16.97 -6.61 -4.61
C ASP A 107 16.90 -5.22 -3.99
N LYS A 108 17.44 -4.25 -4.72
CA LYS A 108 17.45 -2.84 -4.33
C LYS A 108 16.83 -1.99 -5.41
N ASP A 109 16.20 -0.89 -5.01
CA ASP A 109 15.79 0.16 -5.94
C ASP A 109 16.98 1.06 -6.33
N ALA A 110 16.69 2.11 -7.09
CA ALA A 110 17.72 3.05 -7.56
C ALA A 110 18.40 3.83 -6.42
N GLN A 111 17.77 3.91 -5.24
CA GLN A 111 18.25 4.59 -4.05
C GLN A 111 19.01 3.64 -3.12
N GLY A 112 19.04 2.34 -3.43
CA GLY A 112 19.73 1.31 -2.67
C GLY A 112 18.90 0.69 -1.54
N VAL A 113 17.59 0.98 -1.49
CA VAL A 113 16.66 0.45 -0.47
C VAL A 113 16.23 -0.97 -0.83
N PHE A 114 16.21 -1.84 0.17
CA PHE A 114 15.70 -3.20 0.02
C PHE A 114 14.17 -3.23 0.01
N TYR A 115 13.57 -2.78 -1.09
CA TYR A 115 12.13 -2.52 -1.19
C TYR A 115 11.24 -3.72 -0.79
N VAL A 116 11.64 -4.96 -1.08
CA VAL A 116 10.86 -6.15 -0.65
C VAL A 116 10.86 -6.32 0.87
N LYS A 117 11.94 -5.95 1.56
CA LYS A 117 11.96 -5.97 3.03
C LYS A 117 11.00 -4.95 3.61
N GLU A 118 10.92 -3.76 3.00
CA GLU A 118 9.96 -2.73 3.40
C GLU A 118 8.51 -3.20 3.19
N PHE A 119 8.22 -3.80 2.03
CA PHE A 119 6.89 -4.40 1.78
C PHE A 119 6.51 -5.44 2.83
N LEU A 120 7.42 -6.37 3.14
CA LEU A 120 7.19 -7.40 4.15
C LEU A 120 7.01 -6.82 5.55
N ALA A 121 7.78 -5.81 5.91
CA ALA A 121 7.65 -5.12 7.19
C ALA A 121 6.27 -4.47 7.33
N LYS A 122 5.80 -3.74 6.32
CA LYS A 122 4.47 -3.12 6.33
C LYS A 122 3.35 -4.16 6.29
N GLY A 123 3.46 -5.16 5.41
CA GLY A 123 2.46 -6.23 5.29
C GLY A 123 2.26 -7.00 6.59
N THR A 124 3.36 -7.34 7.28
CA THR A 124 3.32 -8.07 8.56
C THR A 124 2.73 -7.22 9.69
N ALA A 125 2.87 -5.88 9.62
CA ALA A 125 2.29 -4.95 10.58
C ALA A 125 0.80 -4.65 10.33
N GLY A 126 0.14 -5.31 9.37
CA GLY A 126 -1.26 -5.11 9.04
C GLY A 126 -1.51 -4.21 7.81
N GLY A 127 -0.47 -3.88 7.05
CA GLY A 127 -0.54 -3.08 5.84
C GLY A 127 0.03 -1.67 6.02
N GLY A 128 0.30 -1.00 4.89
CA GLY A 128 0.82 0.36 4.86
C GLY A 128 1.45 0.71 3.51
N TYR A 129 2.02 1.91 3.44
CA TYR A 129 2.70 2.45 2.26
C TYR A 129 4.21 2.41 2.44
N VAL A 130 4.92 2.35 1.31
CA VAL A 130 6.37 2.45 1.19
C VAL A 130 6.65 3.52 0.15
N GLU A 131 7.64 4.38 0.43
CA GLU A 131 8.10 5.49 -0.43
C GLU A 131 9.28 5.06 -1.30
#